data_AF-A0AA37HEU5-F1
#
_entry.id   AF-A0AA37HEU5-F1
#
_cell.length_a   1.000
_cell.length_b   1.000
_cell.length_c   1.000
_cell.angle_alpha   90.00
_cell.angle_beta   90.00
_cell.angle_gamma   90.00
#
_symmetry.space_group_name_H-M   'P 1'
#
loop_
_entity.id
_entity.type
_entity.pdbx_description
1 polymer ?
#
loop_
_entity_poly.entity_id
_entity_poly.type
_entity_poly.pdbx_seq_one_letter_code
_entity_poly.pdbx_strand_id
1 'polypeptide(L)'
;MAADTNALSDRALSIFAFAAYHHLISGQPISSVVRRDGSGHQADPEGAAEVEQRGLATLSDDEITFTEPGVAFVERTVAAIRQASGR
;
A
#
# COMPACT_ATOMS: atom_id res chain seq x y z
N MET A 1 0.01 -8.25 15.39
CA MET A 1 -0.70 -9.37 14.72
C MET A 1 0.23 -9.95 13.66
N ALA A 2 0.06 -11.22 13.28
CA ALA A 2 0.82 -11.78 12.16
C ALA A 2 0.31 -11.15 10.85
N ALA A 3 1.22 -10.81 9.95
CA ALA A 3 0.85 -10.20 8.68
C ALA A 3 0.14 -11.21 7.77
N ASP A 4 -0.99 -10.81 7.16
CA ASP A 4 -1.75 -11.65 6.22
C ASP A 4 -2.12 -10.86 4.96
N THR A 5 -1.80 -11.45 3.81
CA THR A 5 -2.00 -10.84 2.48
C THR A 5 -3.03 -11.60 1.64
N ASN A 6 -3.67 -12.63 2.18
CA ASN A 6 -4.64 -13.44 1.45
C ASN A 6 -6.00 -12.74 1.37
N ALA A 7 -6.59 -12.73 0.18
CA ALA A 7 -7.94 -12.20 -0.05
C ALA A 7 -8.16 -10.78 0.52
N LEU A 8 -7.20 -9.88 0.27
CA LEU A 8 -7.38 -8.44 0.52
C LEU A 8 -8.54 -7.91 -0.32
N SER A 9 -9.34 -7.01 0.25
CA SER A 9 -10.38 -6.32 -0.50
C SER A 9 -9.79 -5.37 -1.56
N ASP A 10 -10.57 -5.01 -2.58
CA ASP A 10 -10.16 -4.01 -3.57
C ASP A 10 -9.85 -2.65 -2.93
N ARG A 11 -10.50 -2.32 -1.82
CA ARG A 11 -10.21 -1.10 -1.04
C ARG A 11 -8.81 -1.15 -0.44
N ALA A 12 -8.43 -2.27 0.17
CA ALA A 12 -7.06 -2.48 0.66
C ALA A 12 -6.05 -2.52 -0.50
N LEU A 13 -6.38 -3.21 -1.60
CA LEU A 13 -5.53 -3.27 -2.79
C LEU A 13 -5.30 -1.89 -3.43
N SER A 14 -6.27 -0.98 -3.37
CA SER A 14 -6.11 0.38 -3.89
C SER A 14 -4.96 1.15 -3.23
N ILE A 15 -4.68 0.90 -1.95
CA ILE A 15 -3.58 1.52 -1.21
C ILE A 15 -2.23 1.00 -1.72
N PHE A 16 -2.12 -0.31 -1.95
CA PHE A 16 -0.91 -0.92 -2.54
C PHE A 16 -0.72 -0.51 -4.00
N ALA A 17 -1.80 -0.33 -4.76
CA ALA A 17 -1.73 0.19 -6.12
C ALA A 17 -1.21 1.64 -6.14
N PHE A 18 -1.66 2.48 -5.21
CA PHE A 18 -1.16 3.84 -5.04
C PHE A 18 0.33 3.88 -4.67
N ALA A 19 0.76 3.01 -3.74
CA ALA A 19 2.17 2.85 -3.40
C ALA A 19 3.01 2.38 -4.61
N ALA A 20 2.51 1.39 -5.37
CA ALA A 20 3.18 0.89 -6.56
C ALA A 20 3.32 1.97 -7.66
N TYR A 21 2.30 2.81 -7.85
CA TYR A 21 2.37 3.97 -8.75
C TYR A 21 3.53 4.90 -8.37
N HIS A 22 3.63 5.28 -7.10
CA HIS A 22 4.71 6.14 -6.62
C HIS A 22 6.08 5.48 -6.74
N HIS A 23 6.17 4.19 -6.44
CA HIS A 23 7.40 3.40 -6.62
C HIS A 23 7.85 3.42 -8.09
N LEU A 24 6.94 3.21 -9.03
CA LEU A 24 7.26 3.17 -10.46
C LEU A 24 7.76 4.52 -10.98
N ILE A 25 7.24 5.63 -10.46
CA ILE A 25 7.69 7.00 -10.80
C ILE A 25 9.04 7.33 -10.16
N SER A 26 9.19 7.08 -8.86
CA SER A 26 10.39 7.45 -8.11
C SER A 26 11.58 6.53 -8.41
N GLY A 27 11.30 5.27 -8.80
CA GLY A 27 12.30 4.21 -8.90
C GLY A 27 12.90 3.80 -7.56
N GLN A 28 12.32 4.26 -6.44
CA GLN A 28 12.78 4.00 -5.08
C GLN A 28 11.73 3.18 -4.30
N PRO A 29 12.17 2.31 -3.36
CA PRO A 29 11.28 1.61 -2.45
C PRO A 29 10.33 2.58 -1.73
N ILE A 30 9.07 2.16 -1.57
CA ILE A 30 8.04 2.94 -0.87
C ILE A 30 7.74 2.30 0.48
N SER A 31 8.02 3.04 1.55
CA SER A 31 7.72 2.62 2.93
C SER A 31 6.46 3.26 3.50
N SER A 32 5.91 4.29 2.85
CA SER A 32 4.71 4.95 3.28
C SER A 32 4.01 5.71 2.17
N VAL A 33 2.72 5.96 2.36
CA VAL A 33 1.89 6.77 1.46
C VAL A 33 1.00 7.71 2.26
N VAL A 34 0.63 8.84 1.64
CA VAL A 34 -0.30 9.79 2.22
C VAL A 34 -1.67 9.14 2.42
N ARG A 35 -2.20 9.25 3.64
CA ARG A 35 -3.56 8.84 4.01
C ARG A 35 -4.55 9.97 3.78
N ARG A 36 -4.18 11.22 4.09
CA ARG A 36 -4.99 12.43 3.89
C ARG A 36 -4.11 13.51 3.30
N ASP A 37 -4.50 14.06 2.15
CA ASP A 37 -3.69 15.03 1.41
C ASP A 37 -3.95 16.50 1.80
N GLY A 38 -4.83 16.74 2.77
CA GLY A 38 -5.24 18.08 3.19
C GLY A 38 -6.08 18.85 2.15
N SER A 39 -6.32 18.28 0.97
CA SER A 39 -7.08 18.86 -0.14
C SER A 39 -8.44 18.19 -0.35
N GLY A 40 -8.79 17.23 0.51
CA GLY A 40 -10.06 16.51 0.51
C GLY A 40 -9.97 15.09 -0.03
N HIS A 41 -8.81 14.65 -0.52
CA HIS A 41 -8.60 13.24 -0.86
C HIS A 41 -8.05 12.48 0.33
N GLN A 42 -8.58 11.28 0.53
CA GLN A 42 -8.07 10.36 1.54
C GLN A 42 -8.10 8.93 1.01
N ALA A 43 -7.20 8.10 1.54
CA ALA A 43 -7.29 6.66 1.37
C ALA A 43 -8.66 6.17 1.88
N ASP A 44 -9.18 5.13 1.23
CA ASP A 44 -10.44 4.51 1.66
C ASP A 44 -10.33 4.10 3.15
N PRO A 45 -11.24 4.58 4.03
CA PRO A 45 -11.13 4.31 5.47
C PRO A 45 -11.25 2.83 5.83
N GLU A 46 -12.06 2.07 5.10
CA GLU A 46 -12.23 0.63 5.34
C GLU A 46 -11.00 -0.14 4.86
N GLY A 47 -10.46 0.24 3.69
CA GLY A 47 -9.20 -0.32 3.18
C GLY A 47 -8.02 -0.03 4.12
N ALA A 48 -7.90 1.20 4.63
CA ALA A 48 -6.84 1.56 5.57
C ALA A 48 -6.95 0.76 6.87
N ALA A 49 -8.16 0.64 7.42
CA ALA A 49 -8.41 -0.17 8.61
C ALA A 49 -8.09 -1.66 8.39
N GLU A 50 -8.42 -2.22 7.22
CA GLU A 50 -8.10 -3.61 6.89
C GLU A 50 -6.58 -3.83 6.84
N VAL A 51 -5.83 -2.96 6.17
CA VAL A 51 -4.37 -3.07 6.05
C VAL A 51 -3.70 -3.00 7.44
N GLU A 52 -4.21 -2.16 8.34
CA GLU A 52 -3.74 -2.09 9.73
C GLU A 52 -4.09 -3.35 10.54
N GLN A 53 -5.35 -3.80 10.47
CA GLN A 53 -5.81 -5.01 11.16
C GLN A 53 -5.02 -6.25 10.72
N ARG A 54 -4.64 -6.31 9.45
CA ARG A 54 -3.83 -7.39 8.88
C ARG A 54 -2.33 -7.23 9.13
N GLY A 55 -1.90 -6.24 9.90
CA GLY A 55 -0.50 -6.04 10.27
C GLY A 55 0.42 -5.64 9.10
N LEU A 56 -0.15 -5.12 8.02
CA LEU A 56 0.58 -4.70 6.82
C LEU A 56 0.99 -3.21 6.87
N ALA A 57 0.35 -2.42 7.71
CA ALA A 57 0.72 -1.03 7.96
C ALA A 57 0.33 -0.59 9.38
N THR A 58 0.82 0.58 9.76
CA THR A 58 0.34 1.37 10.89
C THR A 58 -0.23 2.69 10.36
N LEU A 59 -1.32 3.17 10.95
CA LEU A 59 -1.95 4.41 10.52
C LEU A 59 -1.60 5.56 11.45
N SER A 60 -1.30 6.72 10.86
CA SER A 60 -1.40 8.02 11.51
C SER A 60 -2.57 8.81 10.90
N ASP A 61 -2.79 10.06 11.34
CA ASP A 61 -3.84 10.90 10.77
C ASP A 61 -3.63 11.16 9.27
N ASP A 62 -2.38 11.38 8.87
CA ASP A 62 -2.01 11.82 7.53
C ASP A 62 -1.26 10.78 6.70
N GLU A 63 -0.83 9.67 7.30
CA GLU A 63 0.07 8.70 6.65
C GLU A 63 -0.33 7.24 6.92
N ILE A 64 -0.08 6.39 5.94
CA ILE A 64 -0.08 4.93 6.05
C ILE A 64 1.38 4.48 5.95
N THR A 65 1.95 3.98 7.02
CA THR A 65 3.34 3.49 7.06
C THR A 65 3.35 1.98 6.99
N PHE A 66 3.92 1.41 5.93
CA PHE A 66 3.95 -0.04 5.74
C PHE A 66 4.89 -0.70 6.74
N THR A 67 4.47 -1.86 7.25
CA THR A 67 5.37 -2.77 7.97
C THR A 67 6.28 -3.49 6.96
N GLU A 68 7.28 -4.23 7.45
CA GLU A 68 8.15 -5.02 6.57
C GLU A 68 7.35 -5.98 5.64
N PRO A 69 6.34 -6.73 6.11
CA PRO A 69 5.44 -7.49 5.25
C PRO A 69 4.65 -6.64 4.24
N GLY A 70 4.25 -5.43 4.62
CA GLY A 70 3.57 -4.49 3.73
C GLY A 70 4.46 -3.99 2.61
N VAL A 71 5.70 -3.60 2.92
CA VAL A 71 6.72 -3.23 1.93
C VAL A 71 6.99 -4.40 0.98
N ALA A 72 7.16 -5.60 1.52
CA ALA A 72 7.35 -6.80 0.69
C ALA A 72 6.15 -7.07 -0.24
N PHE A 73 4.93 -6.70 0.17
CA PHE A 73 3.76 -6.78 -0.71
C PHE A 73 3.80 -5.72 -1.81
N VAL A 74 4.15 -4.45 -1.50
CA VAL A 74 4.35 -3.38 -2.50
C VAL A 74 5.36 -3.82 -3.56
N GLU A 75 6.51 -4.35 -3.16
CA GLU A 75 7.54 -4.81 -4.09
C GLU A 75 7.05 -5.94 -4.99
N ARG A 76 6.28 -6.90 -4.45
CA ARG A 76 5.64 -7.94 -5.26
C ARG A 76 4.63 -7.37 -6.25
N THR A 77 3.84 -6.37 -5.85
CA THR A 77 2.90 -5.68 -6.75
C THR A 77 3.64 -4.98 -7.89
N VAL A 78 4.71 -4.24 -7.59
CA VAL A 78 5.54 -3.57 -8.61
C VAL A 78 6.18 -4.58 -9.55
N ALA A 79 6.70 -5.69 -9.02
CA ALA A 79 7.27 -6.77 -9.82
C ALA A 79 6.22 -7.38 -10.76
N ALA A 80 5.01 -7.62 -10.29
CA ALA A 80 3.91 -8.13 -11.12
C ALA A 80 3.53 -7.17 -12.26
N ILE A 81 3.50 -5.85 -11.99
CA ILE A 81 3.23 -4.84 -13.02
C ILE A 81 4.34 -4.84 -14.09
N ARG A 82 5.61 -4.89 -13.67
CA ARG A 82 6.75 -4.96 -14.60
C ARG A 82 6.68 -6.22 -15.46
N GLN A 83 6.43 -7.37 -14.83
CA GLN A 83 6.28 -8.64 -15.52
C GLN A 83 5.16 -8.61 -16.56
N ALA A 84 4.02 -7.99 -16.24
CA ALA A 84 2.92 -7.80 -17.18
C ALA A 84 3.32 -6.97 -18.42
N SER A 85 4.35 -6.13 -18.31
CA SER A 85 4.93 -5.37 -19.43
C SER A 85 6.10 -6.07 -20.14
N GLY A 86 6.47 -7.28 -19.74
CA GLY A 86 7.63 -8.01 -20.28
C GLY A 86 8.99 -7.52 -19.76
N ARG A 87 9.01 -6.82 -18.62
CA ARG A 87 10.21 -6.41 -17.88
C ARG A 87 10.35 -7.20 -16.60
#